data_AF-A0A022FXD0-F1
#
_entry.id   AF-A0A022FXD0-F1
#
_cell.length_a   1.000
_cell.length_b   1.000
_cell.length_c   1.000
_cell.angle_alpha   90.00
_cell.angle_beta   90.00
_cell.angle_gamma   90.00
#
_symmetry.space_group_name_H-M   'P 1'
#
loop_
_entity.id
_entity.type
_entity.pdbx_description
1 polymer ?
#
loop_
_entity_poly.entity_id
_entity_poly.type
_entity_poly.pdbx_seq_one_letter_code
_entity_poly.pdbx_strand_id
1 'polypeptide(L)' 'MHFLDGALLPENQEKLVITAAPYGPQWEPGDFPSDIPVTIEEQVQKAVDCYNAGATVLHFHAREDDGSGCMQEP' A
#
# COMPACT_ATOMS: atom_id res chain seq x y z
N MET A 1 29.69 -7.09 11.60
CA MET A 1 29.07 -7.61 10.37
C MET A 1 30.08 -7.47 9.24
N HIS A 2 30.27 -8.51 8.42
CA HIS A 2 31.11 -8.47 7.23
C HIS A 2 30.19 -8.42 6.01
N PHE A 3 30.00 -7.24 5.43
CA PHE A 3 29.33 -7.09 4.14
C PHE A 3 30.38 -7.13 3.04
N LEU A 4 30.03 -7.70 1.88
CA LEU A 4 30.85 -7.59 0.69
C LEU A 4 30.88 -6.13 0.22
N ASP A 5 31.99 -5.70 -0.38
CA ASP A 5 32.09 -4.34 -0.94
C ASP A 5 30.95 -4.11 -1.95
N GLY A 6 30.22 -3.02 -1.77
CA GLY A 6 29.09 -2.66 -2.65
C GLY A 6 27.76 -3.38 -2.38
N ALA A 7 27.65 -4.23 -1.35
CA ALA A 7 26.41 -4.97 -1.05
C ALA A 7 25.18 -4.09 -0.68
N LEU A 8 25.40 -2.81 -0.35
CA LEU A 8 24.34 -1.86 -0.04
C LEU A 8 23.84 -1.07 -1.26
N LEU A 9 24.46 -1.26 -2.42
CA LEU A 9 24.06 -0.62 -3.66
C LEU A 9 22.90 -1.40 -4.31
N PRO A 10 21.75 -0.76 -4.63
CA PRO A 10 20.59 -1.44 -5.20
C PRO A 10 20.89 -2.19 -6.50
N GLU A 11 21.81 -1.69 -7.33
CA GLU A 11 22.23 -2.32 -8.58
C GLU A 11 22.89 -3.70 -8.39
N ASN A 12 23.37 -4.00 -7.17
CA ASN A 12 23.99 -5.26 -6.82
C ASN A 12 23.02 -6.22 -6.10
N GLN A 13 21.75 -5.86 -5.95
CA GLN A 13 20.73 -6.67 -5.28
C GLN A 13 19.87 -7.44 -6.28
N GLU A 14 19.30 -8.55 -5.85
CA GLU A 14 18.26 -9.24 -6.63
C GLU A 14 17.03 -8.34 -6.79
N LYS A 15 16.28 -8.53 -7.88
CA LYS A 15 15.04 -7.79 -8.09
C LYS A 15 14.06 -8.08 -6.95
N LEU A 16 13.66 -7.03 -6.25
CA LEU A 16 12.74 -7.11 -5.12
C LEU A 16 11.29 -6.93 -5.60
N VAL A 17 10.40 -7.79 -5.13
CA VAL A 17 8.95 -7.57 -5.23
C VAL A 17 8.52 -6.66 -4.08
N ILE A 18 7.87 -5.55 -4.40
CA ILE A 18 7.35 -4.60 -3.41
C ILE A 18 5.82 -4.70 -3.41
N THR A 19 5.26 -5.05 -2.25
CA THR A 19 3.82 -5.06 -2.00
C THR A 19 3.41 -3.77 -1.31
N ALA A 20 2.53 -3.00 -1.93
CA ALA A 20 1.92 -1.82 -1.33
C ALA A 20 0.60 -2.20 -0.64
N ALA A 21 0.42 -1.78 0.62
CA ALA A 21 -0.80 -2.01 1.41
C ALA A 21 -1.41 -0.67 1.89
N PRO A 22 -1.94 0.19 0.99
CA PRO A 22 -2.26 1.57 1.33
C PRO A 22 -3.62 1.76 2.02
N TYR A 23 -4.43 0.71 2.22
CA TYR A 23 -5.85 0.83 2.63
C TYR A 23 -6.17 0.40 4.06
N GLY A 24 -5.22 -0.27 4.73
CA GLY A 24 -5.44 -1.18 5.87
C GLY A 24 -6.56 -0.81 6.85
N PRO A 25 -7.33 -1.80 7.37
CA PRO A 25 -8.59 -1.57 8.08
C PRO A 25 -8.42 -1.02 9.50
N GLN A 26 -7.17 -0.84 9.96
CA GLN A 26 -6.88 -0.44 11.34
C GLN A 26 -7.22 1.02 11.64
N TRP A 27 -7.18 1.88 10.62
CA TRP A 27 -7.39 3.32 10.76
C TRP A 27 -8.71 3.74 10.13
N GLU A 28 -9.38 4.68 10.78
CA GLU A 28 -10.59 5.31 10.26
C GLU A 28 -10.22 6.55 9.45
N PRO A 29 -11.01 6.95 8.43
CA PRO A 29 -10.72 8.15 7.63
C PRO A 29 -10.51 9.41 8.47
N GLY A 30 -11.15 9.51 9.64
CA GLY A 30 -10.96 10.61 10.59
C GLY A 30 -9.57 10.70 11.21
N ASP A 31 -8.83 9.59 11.27
CA ASP A 31 -7.44 9.58 11.78
C ASP A 31 -6.49 10.27 10.78
N PHE A 32 -6.76 10.12 9.48
CA PHE A 32 -5.95 10.69 8.39
C PHE A 32 -6.84 11.17 7.22
N PRO A 33 -7.48 12.36 7.33
CA PRO A 33 -8.55 12.81 6.42
C PRO A 33 -8.20 12.96 4.94
N SER A 34 -6.92 12.98 4.58
CA SER A 34 -6.44 13.10 3.18
C SER A 34 -5.81 11.82 2.64
N ASP A 35 -5.50 10.85 3.50
CA ASP A 35 -4.59 9.76 3.15
C ASP A 35 -5.29 8.41 3.04
N ILE A 36 -6.48 8.27 3.61
CA ILE A 36 -7.29 7.04 3.57
C ILE A 36 -8.34 7.17 2.46
N PRO A 37 -8.16 6.46 1.33
CA PRO A 37 -9.14 6.47 0.24
C PRO A 37 -10.36 5.62 0.58
N VAL A 38 -11.56 6.18 0.40
CA VAL A 38 -12.83 5.51 0.71
C VAL A 38 -13.51 5.04 -0.58
N THR A 39 -13.68 5.92 -1.55
CA THR A 39 -14.35 5.59 -2.81
C THR A 39 -13.48 4.69 -3.69
N ILE A 40 -14.10 3.91 -4.59
CA ILE A 40 -13.36 3.07 -5.54
C ILE A 40 -12.44 3.91 -6.41
N GLU A 41 -12.88 5.09 -6.85
CA GLU A 41 -12.06 6.01 -7.64
C GLU A 41 -10.79 6.44 -6.89
N GLU A 42 -10.92 6.82 -5.62
CA GLU A 42 -9.78 7.16 -4.76
C GLU A 42 -8.85 5.96 -4.53
N GLN A 43 -9.43 4.77 -4.31
CA GLN A 43 -8.66 3.55 -4.07
C GLN A 43 -7.87 3.12 -5.31
N VAL A 44 -8.47 3.25 -6.50
CA VAL A 44 -7.81 3.02 -7.79
C VAL A 44 -6.69 4.03 -8.01
N GLN A 45 -6.94 5.31 -7.78
CA GLN A 45 -5.89 6.32 -7.93
C GLN A 45 -4.71 6.04 -7.00
N LYS A 46 -4.98 5.66 -5.74
CA LYS A 46 -3.93 5.28 -4.80
C LYS A 46 -3.13 4.06 -5.28
N ALA A 47 -3.79 3.06 -5.87
CA ALA A 47 -3.11 1.90 -6.46
C ALA A 47 -2.19 2.30 -7.62
N VAL A 48 -2.67 3.20 -8.50
CA VAL A 48 -1.89 3.74 -9.62
C VAL A 48 -0.65 4.49 -9.11
N ASP A 49 -0.81 5.30 -8.06
CA ASP A 49 0.30 6.02 -7.44
C ASP A 49 1.36 5.05 -6.88
N CYS A 50 0.92 3.98 -6.20
CA CYS A 50 1.82 2.93 -5.71
C CYS A 50 2.56 2.22 -6.85
N TYR A 51 1.86 1.90 -7.94
CA TYR A 51 2.46 1.27 -9.12
C TYR A 51 3.51 2.19 -9.76
N ASN A 52 3.18 3.46 -9.98
CA ASN A 52 4.10 4.46 -10.54
C ASN A 52 5.32 4.71 -9.63
N ALA A 53 5.19 4.50 -8.32
CA ALA A 53 6.29 4.55 -7.36
C ALA A 53 7.16 3.28 -7.32
N GLY A 54 6.79 2.22 -8.05
CA GLY A 54 7.58 0.99 -8.20
C GLY A 54 7.02 -0.25 -7.50
N ALA A 55 5.83 -0.19 -6.91
CA ALA A 55 5.18 -1.39 -6.38
C ALA A 55 4.72 -2.31 -7.52
N THR A 56 4.85 -3.62 -7.31
CA THR A 56 4.44 -4.65 -8.29
C THR A 56 3.32 -5.53 -7.78
N VAL A 57 2.98 -5.42 -6.50
CA VAL A 57 1.85 -6.10 -5.86
C VAL A 57 1.04 -5.10 -5.07
N LEU A 58 -0.28 -5.19 -5.17
CA LEU A 58 -1.23 -4.41 -4.37
C LEU A 58 -1.92 -5.34 -3.36
N HIS A 59 -1.80 -5.01 -2.07
CA HIS A 59 -2.58 -5.60 -0.99
C HIS A 59 -3.82 -4.74 -0.75
N PHE A 60 -4.99 -5.26 -1.09
CA PHE A 60 -6.23 -4.49 -1.18
C PHE A 60 -7.18 -4.76 -0.02
N HIS A 61 -7.76 -3.70 0.55
CA HIS A 61 -8.93 -3.76 1.43
C HIS A 61 -9.99 -2.82 0.87
N ALA A 62 -11.23 -3.30 0.76
CA ALA A 62 -12.37 -2.46 0.44
C ALA A 62 -12.86 -1.70 1.69
N ARG A 63 -13.59 -0.60 1.43
CA ARG A 63 -14.31 0.16 2.44
C ARG A 63 -15.75 0.33 1.99
N GLU A 64 -16.64 0.45 2.97
CA GLU A 64 -18.03 0.85 2.73
C GLU A 64 -18.10 2.36 2.42
N ASP A 65 -19.24 2.82 1.91
CA ASP A 65 -19.45 4.24 1.56
C ASP A 65 -19.31 5.19 2.77
N ASP A 66 -19.50 4.68 3.99
CA ASP A 66 -19.31 5.44 5.23
C ASP A 66 -17.86 5.47 5.72
N GLY A 67 -16.94 4.82 4.99
CA GLY A 67 -15.52 4.76 5.30
C GLY A 67 -15.13 3.60 6.23
N SER A 68 -16.09 2.86 6.79
CA SER A 68 -15.78 1.70 7.61
C SER A 68 -15.08 0.60 6.80
N GLY A 69 -14.21 -0.17 7.46
CA GLY A 69 -13.54 -1.29 6.81
C GLY A 69 -14.53 -2.38 6.43
N CYS A 70 -14.46 -2.88 5.18
CA CYS A 70 -15.26 -4.02 4.75
C CYS A 70 -14.68 -5.30 5.37
N MET A 71 -15.08 -5.59 6.60
CA MET A 71 -14.72 -6.80 7.34
C MET A 71 -15.98 -7.65 7.38
N GLN A 72 -16.00 -8.75 6.63
CA GLN A 72 -17.09 -9.70 6.72
C GLN A 72 -16.94 -10.47 8.06
N GLU A 73 -17.62 -9.99 9.10
CA GLU A 73 -17.94 -10.76 10.30
C GLU A 73 -19.44 -11.14 10.25
N PRO A 74 -19.81 -12.37 10.69
CA PRO A 74 -21.13 -12.98 10.48
C PRO A 74 -22.31 -12.29 11.18
#